data_AF-A0A521YTR3-F1
#
_entry.id   AF-A0A521YTR3-F1
#
_cell.length_a   1.000
_cell.length_b   1.000
_cell.length_c   1.000
_cell.angle_alpha   90.00
_cell.angle_beta   90.00
_cell.angle_gamma   90.00
#
_symmetry.space_group_name_H-M   'P 1'
#
loop_
_entity.id
_entity.type
_entity.pdbx_description
1 polymer ?
#
loop_
_entity_poly.entity_id
_entity_poly.type
_entity_poly.pdbx_seq_one_letter_code
_entity_poly.pdbx_strand_id
1 'polypeptide(L)'
;MSTTPHTNPLGQTWFGRLANLSTLALLILILVISTGEMVHGQLLKFGEVMFSDPGQKVQYFLLRADPEKPTCNRNVNIEQEVARQEAAAASGAPAGAAAPVDDVDNLFGEKTFNATAVRESLKATVANCVERQEMYEHIRAHITPQLKFYRGLETSFFVLFKFGADNRSMILLILLTVTAAFTTMGFHHISLRPARYARDFKAQAWSMTICSLMMLYSCVRYYQISVESGVAIEDPRVYFMWMVLFAVLAAVSAFRIIRPPKSPENEEGTWTRALECVPLIANLGIFSCVYFFMHDHPSGPAIYAHKILDFISIPLALALHIWAGMLFKQSRLVDLFMNIMRPWKLSPEALTYIILLAAGLPTAYAGVSSVFVIAAGAIIYHEVRAVG
;
A
#
# COMPACT_ATOMS: atom_id res chain seq x y z
N MET A 1 41.15 13.23 3.04
CA MET A 1 41.38 11.84 3.47
C MET A 1 41.67 11.03 2.21
N SER A 2 42.69 10.18 2.21
CA SER A 2 43.00 9.29 1.09
C SER A 2 41.74 8.53 0.69
N THR A 3 41.19 8.87 -0.47
CA THR A 3 40.09 8.16 -1.10
C THR A 3 40.65 6.81 -1.58
N THR A 4 40.65 5.81 -0.72
CA THR A 4 40.59 4.43 -1.20
C THR A 4 39.14 4.17 -1.56
N PRO A 5 38.80 4.07 -2.87
CA PRO A 5 37.49 3.61 -3.25
C PRO A 5 37.47 2.12 -2.98
N HIS A 6 36.97 1.70 -1.82
CA HIS A 6 36.42 0.35 -1.68
C HIS A 6 35.06 0.29 -2.39
N THR A 7 35.01 0.69 -3.66
CA THR A 7 34.00 0.22 -4.58
C THR A 7 34.64 -0.98 -5.28
N ASN A 8 34.32 -2.17 -4.77
CA ASN A 8 34.35 -3.35 -5.61
C ASN A 8 32.94 -3.48 -6.21
N PRO A 9 32.60 -2.81 -7.34
CA PRO A 9 31.25 -2.85 -7.91
C PRO A 9 30.86 -4.23 -8.47
N LEU A 10 31.81 -5.18 -8.45
CA LEU A 10 31.66 -6.53 -8.99
C LEU A 10 31.69 -7.64 -7.92
N GLY A 11 31.75 -7.29 -6.63
CA GLY A 11 31.79 -8.24 -5.51
C GLY A 11 30.48 -8.48 -4.77
N GLN A 12 29.34 -7.93 -5.24
CA GLN A 12 28.04 -8.31 -4.68
C GLN A 12 27.67 -9.70 -5.18
N THR A 13 27.62 -10.65 -4.26
CA THR A 13 27.04 -11.98 -4.50
C THR A 13 25.72 -11.84 -5.25
N TRP A 14 25.43 -12.74 -6.20
CA TRP A 14 24.19 -12.74 -6.98
C TRP A 14 22.93 -12.55 -6.10
N PHE A 15 22.98 -13.09 -4.89
CA PHE A 15 21.98 -12.93 -3.84
C PHE A 15 21.77 -11.47 -3.39
N GLY A 16 22.83 -10.67 -3.25
CA GLY A 16 22.74 -9.25 -2.88
C GLY A 16 22.13 -8.40 -3.98
N ARG A 17 22.39 -8.72 -5.25
CA ARG A 17 21.73 -8.05 -6.38
C ARG A 17 20.25 -8.38 -6.45
N LEU A 18 19.89 -9.66 -6.26
CA LEU A 18 18.50 -10.09 -6.21
C LEU A 18 17.74 -9.43 -5.05
N ALA A 19 18.37 -9.32 -3.86
CA ALA A 19 17.79 -8.66 -2.70
C ALA A 19 17.51 -7.16 -2.96
N ASN A 20 18.48 -6.45 -3.55
CA ASN A 20 18.33 -5.04 -3.89
C ASN A 20 17.25 -4.83 -4.96
N LEU A 21 17.24 -5.68 -6.00
CA LEU A 21 16.25 -5.58 -7.08
C LEU A 21 14.84 -5.92 -6.59
N SER A 22 14.71 -6.91 -5.71
CA SER A 22 13.45 -7.25 -5.04
C SER A 22 12.94 -6.11 -4.16
N THR A 23 13.82 -5.47 -3.39
CA THR A 23 13.46 -4.35 -2.53
C THR A 23 13.03 -3.14 -3.37
N LEU A 24 13.76 -2.85 -4.46
CA LEU A 24 13.43 -1.76 -5.38
C LEU A 24 12.10 -2.01 -6.10
N ALA A 25 11.87 -3.22 -6.59
CA ALA A 25 10.60 -3.60 -7.22
C ALA A 25 9.42 -3.46 -6.25
N LEU A 26 9.58 -3.89 -5.00
CA LEU A 26 8.55 -3.75 -3.97
C LEU A 26 8.28 -2.29 -3.59
N LEU A 27 9.32 -1.46 -3.46
CA LEU A 27 9.16 -0.02 -3.18
C LEU A 27 8.45 0.71 -4.33
N ILE A 28 8.76 0.36 -5.58
CA ILE A 28 8.05 0.90 -6.75
C ILE A 28 6.60 0.43 -6.76
N LEU A 29 6.34 -0.87 -6.51
CA LEU A 29 4.99 -1.40 -6.41
C LEU A 29 4.17 -0.63 -5.35
N ILE A 30 4.78 -0.39 -4.21
CA ILE A 30 4.21 0.39 -3.12
C ILE A 30 3.94 1.83 -3.51
N LEU A 31 4.87 2.47 -4.22
CA LEU A 31 4.68 3.82 -4.73
C LEU A 31 3.46 3.87 -5.66
N VAL A 32 3.35 2.90 -6.58
CA VAL A 32 2.23 2.76 -7.51
C VAL A 32 0.92 2.50 -6.76
N ILE A 33 0.90 1.64 -5.73
CA ILE A 33 -0.30 1.38 -4.92
C ILE A 33 -0.70 2.63 -4.13
N SER A 34 0.26 3.28 -3.46
CA SER A 34 0.01 4.46 -2.61
C SER A 34 -0.38 5.70 -3.40
N THR A 35 0.10 5.84 -4.64
CA THR A 35 -0.31 6.92 -5.55
C THR A 35 -1.45 6.49 -6.46
N GLY A 36 -1.87 5.22 -6.39
CA GLY A 36 -2.84 4.61 -7.28
C GLY A 36 -4.21 5.27 -7.21
N GLU A 37 -4.70 5.61 -6.01
CA GLU A 37 -5.97 6.35 -5.85
C GLU A 37 -5.92 7.72 -6.50
N MET A 38 -4.82 8.46 -6.28
CA MET A 38 -4.65 9.79 -6.85
C MET A 38 -4.52 9.73 -8.38
N VAL A 39 -3.70 8.80 -8.89
CA VAL A 39 -3.51 8.60 -10.33
C VAL A 39 -4.80 8.12 -10.98
N HIS A 40 -5.52 7.19 -10.36
CA HIS A 40 -6.83 6.73 -10.86
C HIS A 40 -7.86 7.86 -10.86
N GLY A 41 -7.90 8.69 -9.82
CA GLY A 41 -8.76 9.87 -9.78
C GLY A 41 -8.43 10.89 -10.86
N GLN A 42 -7.14 11.11 -11.14
CA GLN A 42 -6.70 11.97 -12.25
C GLN A 42 -7.02 11.36 -13.62
N LEU A 43 -6.87 10.04 -13.77
CA LEU A 43 -7.30 9.32 -14.97
C LEU A 43 -8.81 9.51 -15.16
N LEU A 44 -9.63 9.33 -14.13
CA LEU A 44 -11.07 9.54 -14.25
C LEU A 44 -11.45 10.95 -14.68
N LYS A 45 -10.80 11.96 -14.09
CA LYS A 45 -10.99 13.36 -14.47
C LYS A 45 -10.58 13.62 -15.92
N PHE A 46 -9.47 13.01 -16.36
CA PHE A 46 -9.01 13.11 -17.73
C PHE A 46 -9.96 12.41 -18.72
N GLY A 47 -10.46 11.23 -18.36
CA GLY A 47 -11.47 10.50 -19.13
C GLY A 47 -12.77 11.28 -19.26
N GLU A 48 -13.22 11.94 -18.18
CA GLU A 48 -14.39 12.82 -18.21
C GLU A 48 -14.16 14.03 -19.13
N VAL A 49 -13.01 14.71 -19.06
CA VAL A 49 -12.74 15.88 -19.93
C VAL A 49 -12.63 15.49 -21.41
N MET A 50 -12.08 14.31 -21.72
CA MET A 50 -11.83 13.88 -23.10
C MET A 50 -13.04 13.21 -23.77
N PHE A 51 -13.89 12.52 -23.01
CA PHE A 51 -14.94 11.65 -23.57
C PHE A 51 -16.35 11.96 -23.06
N SER A 52 -16.52 12.93 -22.15
CA SER A 52 -17.85 13.39 -21.71
C SER A 52 -18.46 14.33 -22.75
N ASP A 53 -19.75 14.13 -23.04
CA ASP A 53 -20.57 15.09 -23.76
C ASP A 53 -21.72 15.55 -22.86
N PRO A 54 -21.61 16.77 -22.26
CA PRO A 54 -22.66 17.35 -21.43
C PRO A 54 -23.99 17.55 -22.16
N GLY A 55 -23.97 17.65 -23.50
CA GLY A 55 -25.16 17.86 -24.33
C GLY A 55 -26.01 16.60 -24.50
N GLN A 56 -25.41 15.41 -24.43
CA GLN A 56 -26.09 14.12 -24.60
C GLN A 56 -26.23 13.33 -23.29
N LYS A 57 -25.91 13.95 -22.14
CA LYS A 57 -25.90 13.33 -20.80
C LYS A 57 -25.00 12.08 -20.70
N VAL A 58 -24.01 11.93 -21.57
CA VAL A 58 -23.09 10.79 -21.55
C VAL A 58 -21.87 11.13 -20.70
N GLN A 59 -21.83 10.60 -19.48
CA GLN A 59 -20.67 10.70 -18.58
C GLN A 59 -19.68 9.56 -18.87
N TYR A 60 -18.39 9.78 -18.64
CA TYR A 60 -17.36 8.75 -18.84
C TYR A 60 -17.63 7.50 -17.99
N PHE A 61 -18.26 7.65 -16.82
CA PHE A 61 -18.68 6.53 -15.98
C PHE A 61 -19.58 5.51 -16.70
N LEU A 62 -20.51 5.98 -17.54
CA LEU A 62 -21.44 5.13 -18.30
C LEU A 62 -20.74 4.40 -19.47
N LEU A 63 -19.62 4.95 -19.94
CA LEU A 63 -18.81 4.42 -21.04
C LEU A 63 -17.79 3.35 -20.58
N ARG A 64 -17.64 3.14 -19.26
CA ARG A 64 -16.73 2.14 -18.66
C ARG A 64 -17.26 0.71 -18.76
N ALA A 65 -18.57 0.51 -18.80
CA ALA A 65 -19.18 -0.79 -19.04
C ALA A 65 -19.57 -0.94 -20.51
N ASP A 66 -19.48 -2.15 -21.05
CA ASP A 66 -20.10 -2.41 -22.36
C ASP A 66 -21.62 -2.32 -22.20
N PRO A 67 -22.32 -1.51 -23.02
CA PRO A 67 -23.74 -1.33 -22.87
C PRO A 67 -24.46 -2.63 -23.25
N GLU A 68 -25.22 -3.18 -22.31
CA GLU A 68 -26.06 -4.35 -22.56
C GLU A 68 -27.36 -3.90 -23.24
N LYS A 69 -27.75 -4.62 -24.31
CA LYS A 69 -28.94 -4.26 -25.08
C LYS A 69 -30.18 -4.43 -24.19
N PRO A 70 -31.01 -3.39 -24.00
CA PRO A 70 -32.27 -3.54 -23.29
C PRO A 70 -33.13 -4.59 -23.98
N THR A 71 -33.59 -5.61 -23.25
CA THR A 71 -34.51 -6.65 -23.74
C THR A 71 -35.94 -6.15 -23.92
N CYS A 72 -36.20 -4.91 -23.53
CA CYS A 72 -37.52 -4.32 -23.56
C CYS A 72 -37.95 -3.90 -24.98
N ASN A 73 -39.23 -4.14 -25.29
CA ASN A 73 -39.86 -3.78 -26.54
C ASN A 73 -40.39 -2.34 -26.49
N ARG A 74 -39.91 -1.48 -27.40
CA ARG A 74 -40.29 -0.06 -27.52
C ARG A 74 -41.77 0.12 -27.89
N ASN A 75 -42.34 -0.86 -28.58
CA ASN A 75 -43.66 -0.77 -29.20
C ASN A 75 -44.63 -1.79 -28.59
N VAL A 76 -44.76 -1.79 -27.26
CA VAL A 76 -45.83 -2.56 -26.60
C VAL A 76 -47.14 -1.81 -26.78
N ASN A 77 -48.15 -2.49 -27.32
CA ASN A 77 -49.49 -1.95 -27.39
C ASN A 77 -50.13 -2.03 -25.99
N ILE A 78 -50.12 -0.89 -25.28
CA ILE A 78 -50.56 -0.77 -23.88
C ILE A 78 -51.99 -1.30 -23.70
N GLU A 79 -52.89 -1.02 -24.64
CA GLU A 79 -54.29 -1.45 -24.53
C GLU A 79 -54.47 -2.96 -24.72
N GLN A 80 -53.65 -3.61 -25.55
CA GLN A 80 -53.68 -5.07 -25.70
C GLN A 80 -53.08 -5.79 -24.49
N GLU A 81 -52.04 -5.23 -23.87
CA GLU A 81 -51.40 -5.83 -22.70
C GLU A 81 -52.23 -5.62 -21.43
N VAL A 82 -52.92 -4.47 -21.30
CA VAL A 82 -53.93 -4.25 -20.25
C VAL A 82 -55.07 -5.25 -20.40
N ALA A 83 -55.62 -5.42 -21.60
CA ALA A 83 -56.69 -6.39 -21.85
C ALA A 83 -56.27 -7.86 -21.58
N ARG A 84 -55.00 -8.19 -21.84
CA ARG A 84 -54.43 -9.50 -21.52
C ARG A 84 -54.29 -9.73 -20.02
N GLN A 85 -53.83 -8.72 -19.28
CA GLN A 85 -53.67 -8.79 -17.82
C GLN A 85 -55.03 -8.76 -17.10
N GLU A 86 -56.02 -8.04 -17.65
CA GLU A 86 -57.42 -8.10 -17.24
C GLU A 86 -58.00 -9.51 -17.43
N ALA A 87 -57.77 -10.12 -18.59
CA ALA A 87 -58.24 -11.48 -18.86
C ALA A 87 -57.53 -12.55 -18.01
N ALA A 88 -56.24 -12.36 -17.69
CA ALA A 88 -55.48 -13.24 -16.79
C ALA A 88 -55.93 -13.11 -15.33
N ALA A 89 -56.19 -11.88 -14.86
CA ALA A 89 -56.74 -11.62 -13.54
C ALA A 89 -58.17 -12.16 -13.39
N ALA A 90 -58.99 -12.08 -14.44
CA ALA A 90 -60.35 -12.63 -14.47
C ALA A 90 -60.41 -14.17 -14.52
N SER A 91 -59.34 -14.83 -14.98
CA SER A 91 -59.26 -16.30 -15.10
C SER A 91 -58.54 -16.99 -13.94
N GLY A 92 -58.10 -16.24 -12.92
CA GLY A 92 -57.40 -16.78 -11.75
C GLY A 92 -56.06 -17.45 -12.07
N ALA A 93 -55.48 -17.16 -13.24
CA ALA A 93 -54.25 -17.78 -13.70
C ALA A 93 -53.04 -16.95 -13.23
N PRO A 94 -52.01 -17.58 -12.61
CA PRO A 94 -50.82 -16.86 -12.17
C PRO A 94 -50.09 -16.28 -13.38
N ALA A 95 -49.79 -14.99 -13.30
CA ALA A 95 -49.12 -14.25 -14.35
C ALA A 95 -47.63 -14.65 -14.40
N GLY A 96 -47.25 -15.40 -15.43
CA GLY A 96 -45.86 -15.58 -15.85
C GLY A 96 -45.24 -16.92 -15.45
N ALA A 97 -44.63 -17.58 -16.43
CA ALA A 97 -43.74 -18.71 -16.19
C ALA A 97 -42.56 -18.26 -15.30
N ALA A 98 -42.35 -18.99 -14.20
CA ALA A 98 -41.20 -18.97 -13.29
C ALA A 98 -41.12 -17.88 -12.20
N ALA A 99 -42.19 -17.69 -11.41
CA ALA A 99 -42.05 -17.20 -10.04
C ALA A 99 -42.63 -18.25 -9.07
N PRO A 100 -41.91 -18.67 -8.01
CA PRO A 100 -42.51 -19.42 -6.91
C PRO A 100 -43.61 -18.55 -6.28
N VAL A 101 -44.70 -19.17 -5.87
CA VAL A 101 -45.79 -18.49 -5.16
C VAL A 101 -45.22 -18.02 -3.81
N ASP A 102 -44.83 -16.75 -3.74
CA ASP A 102 -44.28 -16.18 -2.52
C ASP A 102 -45.44 -15.88 -1.54
N ASP A 103 -45.42 -16.50 -0.36
CA ASP A 103 -46.40 -16.36 0.74
C ASP A 103 -46.69 -14.91 1.18
N VAL A 104 -45.85 -13.95 0.75
CA VAL A 104 -46.04 -12.51 0.95
C VAL A 104 -47.22 -11.93 0.15
N ASP A 105 -47.61 -12.53 -0.97
CA ASP A 105 -48.74 -12.02 -1.78
C ASP A 105 -50.10 -12.28 -1.11
N ASN A 106 -50.19 -13.26 -0.21
CA ASN A 106 -51.40 -13.56 0.55
C ASN A 106 -51.61 -12.61 1.75
N LEU A 107 -50.63 -11.75 2.07
CA LEU A 107 -50.69 -10.81 3.19
C LEU A 107 -51.42 -9.50 2.86
N PHE A 108 -51.70 -9.22 1.57
CA PHE A 108 -52.22 -7.94 1.09
C PHE A 108 -53.68 -7.97 0.58
N GLY A 109 -54.48 -8.94 1.02
CA GLY A 109 -55.93 -9.01 0.73
C GLY A 109 -56.28 -9.20 -0.76
N GLU A 110 -57.58 -9.38 -1.05
CA GLU A 110 -58.09 -9.48 -2.42
C GLU A 110 -57.87 -8.16 -3.18
N LYS A 111 -56.79 -8.11 -3.96
CA LYS A 111 -56.51 -6.97 -4.86
C LYS A 111 -57.54 -6.96 -5.98
N THR A 112 -58.50 -6.04 -5.91
CA THR A 112 -59.37 -5.73 -7.06
C THR A 112 -58.51 -5.17 -8.18
N PHE A 113 -58.59 -5.78 -9.37
CA PHE A 113 -57.81 -5.37 -10.52
C PHE A 113 -58.19 -3.94 -10.93
N ASN A 114 -57.26 -2.99 -10.77
CA ASN A 114 -57.45 -1.60 -11.18
C ASN A 114 -56.79 -1.36 -12.54
N ALA A 115 -57.58 -1.42 -13.61
CA ALA A 115 -57.16 -1.19 -14.99
C ALA A 115 -56.40 0.14 -15.18
N THR A 116 -56.78 1.18 -14.45
CA THR A 116 -56.15 2.50 -14.51
C THR A 116 -54.72 2.49 -13.96
N ALA A 117 -54.50 1.80 -12.83
CA ALA A 117 -53.18 1.67 -12.21
C ALA A 117 -52.23 0.79 -13.04
N VAL A 118 -52.76 -0.28 -13.65
CA VAL A 118 -52.00 -1.15 -14.57
C VAL A 118 -51.62 -0.39 -15.84
N ARG A 119 -52.53 0.42 -16.39
CA ARG A 119 -52.26 1.30 -17.54
C ARG A 119 -51.18 2.33 -17.23
N GLU A 120 -51.20 2.94 -16.03
CA GLU A 120 -50.16 3.90 -15.61
C GLU A 120 -48.79 3.23 -15.39
N SER A 121 -48.76 2.05 -14.77
CA SER A 121 -47.54 1.27 -14.58
C SER A 121 -46.92 0.83 -15.91
N LEU A 122 -47.75 0.37 -16.87
CA LEU A 122 -47.31 0.01 -18.21
C LEU A 122 -46.79 1.23 -18.98
N LYS A 123 -47.46 2.39 -18.89
CA LYS A 123 -46.96 3.65 -19.46
C LYS A 123 -45.61 4.05 -18.87
N ALA A 124 -45.43 3.96 -17.55
CA ALA A 124 -44.15 4.25 -16.89
C ALA A 124 -43.05 3.24 -17.30
N THR A 125 -43.40 1.97 -17.49
CA THR A 125 -42.48 0.93 -17.95
C THR A 125 -42.03 1.17 -19.39
N VAL A 126 -42.96 1.53 -20.29
CA VAL A 126 -42.65 1.90 -21.68
C VAL A 126 -41.80 3.18 -21.73
N ALA A 127 -42.11 4.18 -20.90
CA ALA A 127 -41.30 5.42 -20.81
C ALA A 127 -39.86 5.13 -20.38
N ASN A 128 -39.67 4.36 -19.31
CA ASN A 128 -38.34 3.92 -18.86
C ASN A 128 -37.60 3.10 -19.94
N CYS A 129 -38.34 2.31 -20.72
CA CYS A 129 -37.79 1.50 -21.80
C CYS A 129 -37.26 2.36 -22.96
N VAL A 130 -38.01 3.38 -23.35
CA VAL A 130 -37.59 4.34 -24.38
C VAL A 130 -36.34 5.10 -23.93
N GLU A 131 -36.34 5.59 -22.69
CA GLU A 131 -35.18 6.32 -22.12
C GLU A 131 -33.91 5.44 -22.07
N ARG A 132 -34.04 4.17 -21.65
CA ARG A 132 -32.91 3.23 -21.64
C ARG A 132 -32.40 2.88 -23.03
N GLN A 133 -33.27 2.82 -24.04
CA GLN A 133 -32.85 2.60 -25.43
C GLN A 133 -32.18 3.84 -26.05
N GLU A 134 -32.71 5.03 -25.80
CA GLU A 134 -32.10 6.29 -26.23
C GLU A 134 -30.70 6.44 -25.63
N MET A 135 -30.58 6.20 -24.31
CA MET A 135 -29.28 6.17 -23.63
C MET A 135 -28.33 5.10 -24.21
N TYR A 136 -28.83 3.91 -24.56
CA TYR A 136 -28.04 2.87 -25.22
C TYR A 136 -27.50 3.31 -26.59
N GLU A 137 -28.33 3.97 -27.41
CA GLU A 137 -27.93 4.49 -28.72
C GLU A 137 -26.88 5.59 -28.60
N HIS A 138 -27.07 6.54 -27.66
CA HIS A 138 -26.10 7.60 -27.38
C HIS A 138 -24.76 7.03 -26.90
N ILE A 139 -24.77 6.07 -25.97
CA ILE A 139 -23.55 5.42 -25.48
C ILE A 139 -22.86 4.69 -26.64
N ARG A 140 -23.59 3.89 -27.42
CA ARG A 140 -23.03 3.12 -28.54
C ARG A 140 -22.39 4.01 -29.61
N ALA A 141 -22.98 5.17 -29.90
CA ALA A 141 -22.43 6.14 -30.86
C ALA A 141 -21.09 6.75 -30.39
N HIS A 142 -20.88 6.85 -29.08
CA HIS A 142 -19.66 7.42 -28.47
C HIS A 142 -18.56 6.39 -28.20
N ILE A 143 -18.78 5.10 -28.50
CA ILE A 143 -17.74 4.07 -28.37
C ILE A 143 -16.73 4.18 -29.53
N THR A 144 -15.72 5.02 -29.36
CA THR A 144 -14.59 5.14 -30.29
C THR A 144 -13.49 4.09 -30.02
N PRO A 145 -12.65 3.74 -31.02
CA PRO A 145 -11.48 2.88 -30.78
C PRO A 145 -10.49 3.48 -29.78
N GLN A 146 -10.40 4.82 -29.71
CA GLN A 146 -9.59 5.55 -28.72
C GLN A 146 -10.14 5.36 -27.30
N LEU A 147 -11.46 5.41 -27.12
CA LEU A 147 -12.12 5.12 -25.85
C LEU A 147 -11.86 3.67 -25.40
N LYS A 148 -11.93 2.69 -26.31
CA LYS A 148 -11.66 1.28 -25.97
C LYS A 148 -10.22 1.07 -25.48
N PHE A 149 -9.25 1.72 -26.12
CA PHE A 149 -7.85 1.66 -25.68
C PHE A 149 -7.68 2.32 -24.30
N TYR A 150 -8.26 3.51 -24.11
CA TYR A 150 -8.22 4.23 -22.84
C TYR A 150 -8.87 3.42 -21.71
N ARG A 151 -10.05 2.85 -21.95
CA ARG A 151 -10.76 1.94 -21.03
C ARG A 151 -9.92 0.72 -20.69
N GLY A 152 -9.22 0.12 -21.65
CA GLY A 152 -8.33 -1.02 -21.42
C GLY A 152 -7.18 -0.67 -20.49
N LEU A 153 -6.53 0.48 -20.70
CA LEU A 153 -5.47 0.98 -19.82
C LEU A 153 -5.98 1.29 -18.41
N GLU A 154 -7.11 2.00 -18.33
CA GLU A 154 -7.72 2.39 -17.06
C GLU A 154 -8.18 1.17 -16.25
N THR A 155 -8.85 0.21 -16.89
CA THR A 155 -9.29 -1.04 -16.25
C THR A 155 -8.10 -1.87 -15.78
N SER A 156 -7.02 -1.95 -16.58
CA SER A 156 -5.81 -2.66 -16.18
C SER A 156 -5.15 -2.02 -14.95
N PHE A 157 -5.10 -0.69 -14.93
CA PHE A 157 -4.61 0.07 -13.77
C PHE A 157 -5.51 -0.13 -12.54
N PHE A 158 -6.83 -0.11 -12.72
CA PHE A 158 -7.81 -0.34 -11.67
C PHE A 158 -7.68 -1.75 -11.07
N VAL A 159 -7.53 -2.80 -11.88
CA VAL A 159 -7.36 -4.18 -11.39
C VAL A 159 -6.10 -4.31 -10.55
N LEU A 160 -4.98 -3.77 -11.03
CA LEU A 160 -3.71 -3.77 -10.29
C LEU A 160 -3.81 -3.00 -8.97
N PHE A 161 -4.41 -1.81 -9.03
CA PHE A 161 -4.62 -0.97 -7.85
C PHE A 161 -5.56 -1.63 -6.84
N LYS A 162 -6.72 -2.12 -7.29
CA LYS A 162 -7.72 -2.80 -6.45
C LYS A 162 -7.10 -4.00 -5.72
N PHE A 163 -6.33 -4.82 -6.43
CA PHE A 163 -5.60 -5.93 -5.81
C PHE A 163 -4.64 -5.46 -4.72
N GLY A 164 -3.90 -4.39 -4.97
CA GLY A 164 -2.97 -3.79 -4.02
C GLY A 164 -3.65 -3.13 -2.82
N ALA A 165 -4.81 -2.50 -3.02
CA ALA A 165 -5.62 -1.90 -1.97
C ALA A 165 -6.27 -2.97 -1.08
N ASP A 166 -6.90 -3.97 -1.68
CA ASP A 166 -7.58 -5.07 -0.98
C ASP A 166 -6.58 -5.92 -0.16
N ASN A 167 -5.32 -6.05 -0.61
CA ASN A 167 -4.27 -6.84 0.07
C ASN A 167 -3.15 -5.97 0.67
N ARG A 168 -3.43 -4.70 0.99
CA ARG A 168 -2.42 -3.74 1.42
C ARG A 168 -1.59 -4.23 2.61
N SER A 169 -2.25 -4.71 3.66
CA SER A 169 -1.60 -5.23 4.87
C SER A 169 -0.70 -6.44 4.58
N MET A 170 -1.16 -7.37 3.75
CA MET A 170 -0.40 -8.54 3.30
C MET A 170 0.86 -8.16 2.54
N ILE A 171 0.74 -7.29 1.53
CA ILE A 171 1.88 -6.86 0.69
C ILE A 171 2.98 -6.23 1.56
N LEU A 172 2.59 -5.48 2.59
CA LEU A 172 3.53 -4.85 3.51
C LEU A 172 4.18 -5.82 4.47
N LEU A 173 3.43 -6.79 4.99
CA LEU A 173 4.04 -7.84 5.80
C LEU A 173 5.01 -8.69 4.99
N ILE A 174 4.72 -8.93 3.72
CA ILE A 174 5.66 -9.59 2.79
C ILE A 174 6.89 -8.72 2.57
N LEU A 175 6.73 -7.43 2.25
CA LEU A 175 7.85 -6.50 2.13
C LEU A 175 8.68 -6.49 3.42
N LEU A 176 8.04 -6.34 4.57
CA LEU A 176 8.69 -6.26 5.87
C LEU A 176 9.44 -7.56 6.15
N THR A 177 8.87 -8.71 5.83
CA THR A 177 9.53 -10.02 6.00
C THR A 177 10.76 -10.15 5.14
N VAL A 178 10.66 -9.84 3.85
CA VAL A 178 11.79 -9.94 2.92
C VAL A 178 12.89 -8.97 3.31
N THR A 179 12.55 -7.69 3.54
CA THR A 179 13.53 -6.65 3.89
C THR A 179 14.15 -6.89 5.27
N ALA A 180 13.36 -7.23 6.29
CA ALA A 180 13.88 -7.50 7.62
C ALA A 180 14.75 -8.76 7.64
N ALA A 181 14.43 -9.79 6.85
CA ALA A 181 15.28 -10.97 6.71
C ALA A 181 16.64 -10.61 6.10
N PHE A 182 16.67 -9.85 5.01
CA PHE A 182 17.93 -9.40 4.40
C PHE A 182 18.72 -8.46 5.31
N THR A 183 18.06 -7.52 5.97
CA THR A 183 18.69 -6.60 6.94
C THR A 183 19.29 -7.35 8.12
N THR A 184 18.59 -8.36 8.63
CA THR A 184 19.10 -9.24 9.71
C THR A 184 20.27 -10.07 9.23
N MET A 185 20.20 -10.61 8.01
CA MET A 185 21.30 -11.35 7.42
C MET A 185 22.53 -10.46 7.22
N GLY A 186 22.36 -9.21 6.80
CA GLY A 186 23.45 -8.27 6.52
C GLY A 186 23.98 -7.48 7.73
N PHE A 187 23.41 -7.63 8.93
CA PHE A 187 23.69 -6.78 10.09
C PHE A 187 23.51 -5.27 9.80
N HIS A 188 22.52 -4.94 8.97
CA HIS A 188 22.21 -3.55 8.55
C HIS A 188 21.14 -2.87 9.41
N HIS A 189 20.79 -3.46 10.56
CA HIS A 189 19.86 -2.84 11.49
C HIS A 189 20.44 -1.55 12.08
N ILE A 190 19.56 -0.61 12.41
CA ILE A 190 19.94 0.66 13.02
C ILE A 190 20.31 0.40 14.49
N SER A 191 21.56 0.69 14.83
CA SER A 191 22.13 0.65 16.18
C SER A 191 22.80 2.00 16.48
N LEU A 192 23.08 2.28 17.77
CA LEU A 192 23.76 3.52 18.17
C LEU A 192 25.19 3.57 17.62
N ARG A 193 25.83 2.41 17.51
CA ARG A 193 27.18 2.24 16.97
C ARG A 193 27.20 1.11 15.94
N PRO A 194 27.85 1.28 14.77
CA PRO A 194 28.00 0.19 13.80
C PRO A 194 28.89 -0.92 14.37
N ALA A 195 28.50 -2.17 14.15
CA ALA A 195 29.25 -3.34 14.59
C ALA A 195 30.60 -3.45 13.86
N ARG A 196 31.68 -3.62 14.62
CA ARG A 196 33.04 -3.82 14.07
C ARG A 196 33.70 -5.07 14.60
N TYR A 197 33.56 -5.35 15.89
CA TYR A 197 34.22 -6.47 16.55
C TYR A 197 33.36 -7.74 16.54
N ALA A 198 34.00 -8.90 16.76
CA ALA A 198 33.30 -10.19 16.83
C ALA A 198 32.20 -10.21 17.92
N ARG A 199 32.42 -9.57 19.08
CA ARG A 199 31.42 -9.50 20.16
C ARG A 199 30.24 -8.61 19.80
N ASP A 200 30.43 -7.57 18.99
CA ASP A 200 29.35 -6.69 18.52
C ASP A 200 28.35 -7.49 17.68
N PHE A 201 28.85 -8.29 16.72
CA PHE A 201 28.00 -9.16 15.89
C PHE A 201 27.27 -10.22 16.71
N LYS A 202 27.92 -10.80 17.73
CA LYS A 202 27.27 -11.74 18.65
C LYS A 202 26.15 -11.07 19.45
N ALA A 203 26.41 -9.91 20.04
CA ALA A 203 25.41 -9.18 20.82
C ALA A 203 24.16 -8.88 19.99
N GLN A 204 24.36 -8.39 18.75
CA GLN A 204 23.28 -8.13 17.80
C GLN A 204 22.49 -9.39 17.39
N ALA A 205 23.18 -10.51 17.14
CA ALA A 205 22.52 -11.76 16.76
C ALA A 205 21.71 -12.35 17.93
N TRP A 206 22.26 -12.33 19.15
CA TRP A 206 21.59 -12.79 20.36
C TRP A 206 20.35 -11.95 20.68
N SER A 207 20.48 -10.62 20.71
CA SER A 207 19.36 -9.73 20.99
C SER A 207 18.24 -9.90 19.96
N MET A 208 18.59 -10.03 18.68
CA MET A 208 17.60 -10.21 17.61
C MET A 208 16.88 -11.55 17.73
N THR A 209 17.60 -12.62 18.10
CA THR A 209 17.01 -13.96 18.31
C THR A 209 16.03 -13.93 19.49
N ILE A 210 16.46 -13.37 20.63
CA ILE A 210 15.62 -13.25 21.83
C ILE A 210 14.36 -12.43 21.51
N CYS A 211 14.52 -11.25 20.91
CA CYS A 211 13.41 -10.40 20.52
C CYS A 211 12.43 -11.13 19.58
N SER A 212 12.95 -11.81 18.55
CA SER A 212 12.12 -12.49 17.56
C SER A 212 11.35 -13.67 18.17
N LEU A 213 11.96 -14.42 19.09
CA LEU A 213 11.29 -15.52 19.78
C LEU A 213 10.20 -15.01 20.74
N MET A 214 10.46 -13.94 21.48
CA MET A 214 9.46 -13.32 22.36
C MET A 214 8.28 -12.78 21.55
N MET A 215 8.54 -12.09 20.44
CA MET A 215 7.49 -11.61 19.54
C MET A 215 6.72 -12.75 18.87
N LEU A 216 7.40 -13.83 18.45
CA LEU A 216 6.74 -15.02 17.91
C LEU A 216 5.78 -15.63 18.94
N TYR A 217 6.23 -15.79 20.18
CA TYR A 217 5.37 -16.25 21.28
C TYR A 217 4.15 -15.33 21.46
N SER A 218 4.37 -14.01 21.44
CA SER A 218 3.30 -13.03 21.53
C SER A 218 2.27 -13.16 20.38
N CYS A 219 2.73 -13.35 19.14
CA CYS A 219 1.87 -13.55 17.97
C CYS A 219 1.03 -14.83 18.06
N VAL A 220 1.61 -15.93 18.57
CA VAL A 220 0.87 -17.19 18.79
C VAL A 220 -0.23 -16.98 19.84
N ARG A 221 0.11 -16.32 20.97
CA ARG A 221 -0.88 -16.02 22.02
C ARG A 221 -1.98 -15.08 21.52
N TYR A 222 -1.63 -14.10 20.69
CA TYR A 222 -2.60 -13.19 20.10
C TYR A 222 -3.59 -13.93 19.19
N TYR A 223 -3.11 -14.82 18.33
CA TYR A 223 -3.97 -15.65 17.48
C TYR A 223 -4.93 -16.53 18.32
N GLN A 224 -4.42 -17.19 19.37
CA GLN A 224 -5.24 -18.01 20.27
C GLN A 224 -6.38 -17.21 20.90
N ILE A 225 -6.07 -16.04 21.47
CA ILE A 225 -7.06 -15.16 22.11
C ILE A 225 -8.07 -14.66 21.08
N SER A 226 -7.64 -14.28 19.88
CA SER A 226 -8.55 -13.82 18.83
C SER A 226 -9.54 -14.91 18.41
N VAL A 227 -9.10 -16.16 18.28
CA VAL A 227 -9.98 -17.31 17.95
C VAL A 227 -10.94 -17.62 19.11
N GLU A 228 -10.44 -17.58 20.35
CA GLU A 228 -11.25 -17.82 21.56
C GLU A 228 -12.32 -16.73 21.79
N SER A 229 -12.08 -15.50 21.32
CA SER A 229 -12.99 -14.36 21.51
C SER A 229 -14.32 -14.48 20.77
N GLY A 230 -14.43 -15.37 19.77
CA GLY A 230 -15.64 -15.59 18.98
C GLY A 230 -16.02 -14.44 18.03
N VAL A 231 -15.21 -13.38 17.94
CA VAL A 231 -15.41 -12.27 16.98
C VAL A 231 -14.92 -12.68 15.59
N ALA A 232 -15.68 -12.31 14.55
CA ALA A 232 -15.28 -12.57 13.16
C ALA A 232 -13.92 -11.92 12.86
N ILE A 233 -12.92 -12.75 12.54
CA ILE A 233 -11.57 -12.30 12.18
C ILE A 233 -11.60 -11.80 10.73
N GLU A 234 -11.34 -10.51 10.51
CA GLU A 234 -11.40 -9.87 9.17
C GLU A 234 -10.49 -10.55 8.14
N ASP A 235 -9.22 -10.82 8.48
CA ASP A 235 -8.30 -11.60 7.65
C ASP A 235 -7.37 -12.49 8.49
N PRO A 236 -7.67 -13.79 8.62
CA PRO A 236 -6.82 -14.75 9.35
C PRO A 236 -5.38 -14.83 8.81
N ARG A 237 -5.15 -14.53 7.53
CA ARG A 237 -3.81 -14.62 6.92
C ARG A 237 -2.83 -13.67 7.58
N VAL A 238 -3.29 -12.52 8.07
CA VAL A 238 -2.45 -11.48 8.71
C VAL A 238 -1.78 -12.02 9.97
N TYR A 239 -2.50 -12.80 10.77
CA TYR A 239 -1.96 -13.43 11.98
C TYR A 239 -0.84 -14.43 11.63
N PHE A 240 -1.08 -15.29 10.64
CA PHE A 240 -0.08 -16.25 10.17
C PHE A 240 1.15 -15.56 9.59
N MET A 241 0.97 -14.46 8.86
CA MET A 241 2.08 -13.74 8.26
C MET A 241 2.97 -13.06 9.33
N TRP A 242 2.40 -12.56 10.42
CA TRP A 242 3.18 -12.08 11.57
C TRP A 242 3.99 -13.21 12.23
N MET A 243 3.39 -14.39 12.39
CA MET A 243 4.11 -15.57 12.90
C MET A 243 5.25 -15.98 11.96
N VAL A 244 5.01 -15.97 10.64
CA VAL A 244 6.05 -16.24 9.63
C VAL A 244 7.17 -15.22 9.70
N LEU A 245 6.86 -13.92 9.79
CA LEU A 245 7.86 -12.85 9.92
C LEU A 245 8.80 -13.11 11.10
N PHE A 246 8.27 -13.28 12.31
CA PHE A 246 9.10 -13.46 13.49
C PHE A 246 9.80 -14.83 13.53
N ALA A 247 9.18 -15.88 12.97
CA ALA A 247 9.84 -17.17 12.81
C ALA A 247 11.04 -17.08 11.85
N VAL A 248 10.90 -16.40 10.71
CA VAL A 248 12.00 -16.17 9.77
C VAL A 248 13.11 -15.34 10.42
N LEU A 249 12.76 -14.26 11.14
CA LEU A 249 13.74 -13.45 11.85
C LEU A 249 14.47 -14.23 12.94
N ALA A 250 13.76 -15.06 13.71
CA ALA A 250 14.36 -15.95 14.70
C ALA A 250 15.30 -16.98 14.04
N ALA A 251 14.89 -17.59 12.92
CA ALA A 251 15.72 -18.55 12.20
C ALA A 251 16.99 -17.92 11.60
N VAL A 252 16.86 -16.76 10.95
CA VAL A 252 18.00 -16.04 10.35
C VAL A 252 18.97 -15.54 11.41
N SER A 253 18.46 -15.00 12.52
CA SER A 253 19.31 -14.54 13.63
C SER A 253 19.98 -15.70 14.38
N ALA A 254 19.28 -16.81 14.62
CA ALA A 254 19.87 -18.02 15.18
C ALA A 254 20.96 -18.61 14.26
N PHE A 255 20.73 -18.64 12.95
CA PHE A 255 21.75 -19.05 11.98
C PHE A 255 23.00 -18.17 12.07
N ARG A 256 22.84 -16.87 12.29
CA ARG A 256 23.95 -15.91 12.47
C ARG A 256 24.68 -16.06 13.80
N ILE A 257 24.05 -16.60 14.84
CA ILE A 257 24.74 -16.99 16.08
C ILE A 257 25.73 -18.13 15.80
N ILE A 258 25.30 -19.13 15.03
CA ILE A 258 26.12 -20.31 14.69
C ILE A 258 27.21 -19.94 13.66
N ARG A 259 26.88 -19.08 12.69
CA ARG A 259 27.81 -18.61 11.65
C ARG A 259 27.94 -17.08 11.65
N PRO A 260 28.73 -16.53 12.58
CA PRO A 260 28.96 -15.09 12.62
C PRO A 260 29.74 -14.62 11.38
N PRO A 261 29.52 -13.37 10.93
CA PRO A 261 30.32 -12.79 9.86
C PRO A 261 31.77 -12.61 10.32
N LYS A 262 32.71 -12.63 9.36
CA LYS A 262 34.12 -12.32 9.66
C LYS A 262 34.20 -10.86 10.08
N SER A 263 34.74 -10.62 11.27
CA SER A 263 34.94 -9.27 11.79
C SER A 263 36.04 -8.57 10.96
N PRO A 264 35.84 -7.30 10.55
CA PRO A 264 36.87 -6.52 9.87
C PRO A 264 38.12 -6.27 10.73
N GLU A 265 37.94 -6.21 12.04
CA GLU A 265 39.01 -5.99 13.01
C GLU A 265 39.31 -7.34 13.69
N ASN A 266 40.57 -7.79 13.74
CA ASN A 266 40.93 -9.10 14.31
C ASN A 266 40.82 -9.17 15.85
N GLU A 267 40.22 -8.16 16.48
CA GLU A 267 40.05 -8.04 17.93
C GLU A 267 38.62 -8.40 18.36
N GLU A 268 38.47 -8.95 19.57
CA GLU A 268 37.16 -9.36 20.06
C GLU A 268 36.29 -8.21 20.59
N GLY A 269 36.87 -7.08 20.99
CA GLY A 269 36.17 -5.94 21.58
C GLY A 269 35.67 -6.18 23.02
N THR A 270 34.98 -5.19 23.61
CA THR A 270 34.46 -5.23 24.99
C THR A 270 32.94 -5.38 25.00
N TRP A 271 32.40 -6.20 25.91
CA TRP A 271 30.95 -6.44 26.01
C TRP A 271 30.12 -5.18 26.29
N THR A 272 30.63 -4.25 27.10
CA THR A 272 29.93 -2.98 27.40
C THR A 272 29.70 -2.14 26.14
N ARG A 273 30.72 -2.04 25.27
CA ARG A 273 30.60 -1.37 23.97
C ARG A 273 29.75 -2.16 22.97
N ALA A 274 29.71 -3.49 23.10
CA ALA A 274 28.87 -4.32 22.25
C ALA A 274 27.37 -4.09 22.49
N LEU A 275 26.96 -3.67 23.70
CA LEU A 275 25.57 -3.30 23.97
C LEU A 275 25.10 -2.09 23.15
N GLU A 276 26.00 -1.15 22.82
CA GLU A 276 25.69 0.00 21.95
C GLU A 276 25.45 -0.41 20.49
N CYS A 277 25.91 -1.60 20.11
CA CYS A 277 25.72 -2.18 18.78
C CYS A 277 24.42 -3.00 18.66
N VAL A 278 23.67 -3.19 19.75
CA VAL A 278 22.39 -3.90 19.71
C VAL A 278 21.37 -3.11 18.88
N PRO A 279 20.65 -3.76 17.94
CA PRO A 279 19.60 -3.12 17.16
C PRO A 279 18.56 -2.46 18.05
N LEU A 280 18.16 -1.23 17.70
CA LEU A 280 17.12 -0.52 18.43
C LEU A 280 15.80 -1.31 18.47
N ILE A 281 15.44 -1.96 17.36
CA ILE A 281 14.26 -2.82 17.29
C ILE A 281 14.32 -3.98 18.29
N ALA A 282 15.50 -4.57 18.50
CA ALA A 282 15.66 -5.68 19.43
C ALA A 282 15.57 -5.20 20.88
N ASN A 283 16.24 -4.11 21.24
CA ASN A 283 16.17 -3.56 22.60
C ASN A 283 14.74 -3.13 22.95
N LEU A 284 14.11 -2.30 22.10
CA LEU A 284 12.75 -1.81 22.34
C LEU A 284 11.74 -2.96 22.33
N GLY A 285 11.90 -3.93 21.42
CA GLY A 285 11.04 -5.11 21.35
C GLY A 285 11.15 -6.00 22.59
N ILE A 286 12.37 -6.27 23.07
CA ILE A 286 12.59 -7.03 24.30
C ILE A 286 11.96 -6.31 25.50
N PHE A 287 12.22 -5.02 25.68
CA PHE A 287 11.64 -4.27 26.80
C PHE A 287 10.12 -4.26 26.76
N SER A 288 9.53 -4.07 25.57
CA SER A 288 8.08 -4.15 25.38
C SER A 288 7.55 -5.55 25.73
N CYS A 289 8.17 -6.62 25.23
CA CYS A 289 7.75 -7.98 25.54
C CYS A 289 7.85 -8.28 27.04
N VAL A 290 8.97 -7.94 27.68
CA VAL A 290 9.15 -8.13 29.14
C VAL A 290 8.06 -7.39 29.92
N TYR A 291 7.79 -6.12 29.58
CA TYR A 291 6.78 -5.31 30.26
C TYR A 291 5.38 -5.95 30.20
N PHE A 292 4.96 -6.42 29.02
CA PHE A 292 3.64 -7.04 28.86
C PHE A 292 3.57 -8.45 29.46
N PHE A 293 4.68 -9.20 29.42
CA PHE A 293 4.73 -10.54 29.99
C PHE A 293 4.67 -10.48 31.53
N MET A 294 5.27 -9.46 32.14
CA MET A 294 5.19 -9.23 33.59
C MET A 294 3.80 -8.81 34.08
N HIS A 295 2.94 -8.29 33.19
CA HIS A 295 1.56 -7.91 33.48
C HIS A 295 0.53 -8.94 33.00
N ASP A 296 0.92 -10.20 32.81
CA ASP A 296 0.05 -11.30 32.39
C ASP A 296 -0.70 -11.07 31.06
N HIS A 297 -0.16 -10.21 30.19
CA HIS A 297 -0.72 -9.88 28.88
C HIS A 297 0.25 -10.25 27.75
N PRO A 298 0.57 -11.55 27.54
CA PRO A 298 1.59 -11.96 26.58
C PRO A 298 1.26 -11.64 25.12
N SER A 299 -0.01 -11.40 24.78
CA SER A 299 -0.44 -10.95 23.44
C SER A 299 -0.25 -9.45 23.20
N GLY A 300 -0.03 -8.65 24.24
CA GLY A 300 0.07 -7.18 24.16
C GLY A 300 1.04 -6.68 23.08
N PRO A 301 2.30 -7.13 23.04
CA PRO A 301 3.26 -6.70 22.02
C PRO A 301 2.78 -6.96 20.59
N ALA A 302 2.20 -8.14 20.35
CA ALA A 302 1.65 -8.51 19.04
C ALA A 302 0.40 -7.69 18.67
N ILE A 303 -0.47 -7.35 19.63
CA ILE A 303 -1.62 -6.46 19.40
C ILE A 303 -1.13 -5.09 18.92
N TYR A 304 -0.18 -4.47 19.62
CA TYR A 304 0.35 -3.18 19.23
C TYR A 304 1.12 -3.23 17.90
N ALA A 305 1.87 -4.30 17.65
CA ALA A 305 2.51 -4.52 16.34
C ALA A 305 1.46 -4.64 15.22
N HIS A 306 0.36 -5.35 15.48
CA HIS A 306 -0.75 -5.46 14.53
C HIS A 306 -1.42 -4.10 14.27
N LYS A 307 -1.56 -3.25 15.29
CA LYS A 307 -2.11 -1.88 15.15
C LYS A 307 -1.30 -0.97 14.23
N ILE A 308 -0.04 -1.28 13.96
CA ILE A 308 0.74 -0.56 12.94
C ILE A 308 0.12 -0.74 11.54
N LEU A 309 -0.59 -1.85 11.30
CA LEU A 309 -1.31 -2.10 10.05
C LEU A 309 -2.49 -1.14 9.85
N ASP A 310 -3.03 -0.55 10.91
CA ASP A 310 -4.13 0.43 10.80
C ASP A 310 -3.63 1.77 10.21
N PHE A 311 -2.34 2.10 10.39
CA PHE A 311 -1.71 3.36 9.95
C PHE A 311 -0.52 3.14 9.01
N ILE A 312 -0.67 2.18 8.11
CA ILE A 312 0.33 1.76 7.13
C ILE A 312 0.96 2.91 6.32
N SER A 313 0.18 3.95 6.01
CA SER A 313 0.64 5.06 5.17
C SER A 313 1.86 5.77 5.76
N ILE A 314 1.96 5.84 7.10
CA ILE A 314 3.01 6.61 7.77
C ILE A 314 4.38 5.92 7.65
N PRO A 315 4.58 4.64 8.06
CA PRO A 315 5.86 3.97 7.88
C PRO A 315 6.28 3.88 6.41
N LEU A 316 5.31 3.70 5.52
CA LEU A 316 5.53 3.60 4.09
C LEU A 316 6.03 4.90 3.48
N ALA A 317 5.37 6.01 3.81
CA ALA A 317 5.82 7.34 3.42
C ALA A 317 7.21 7.60 3.98
N LEU A 318 7.46 7.34 5.26
CA LEU A 318 8.78 7.53 5.87
C LEU A 318 9.87 6.71 5.16
N ALA A 319 9.60 5.44 4.86
CA ALA A 319 10.54 4.59 4.13
C ALA A 319 10.86 5.13 2.73
N LEU A 320 9.84 5.59 1.99
CA LEU A 320 10.02 6.20 0.68
C LEU A 320 10.84 7.49 0.74
N HIS A 321 10.60 8.34 1.75
CA HIS A 321 11.39 9.54 1.98
C HIS A 321 12.86 9.20 2.27
N ILE A 322 13.13 8.30 3.22
CA ILE A 322 14.50 7.87 3.54
C ILE A 322 15.19 7.29 2.31
N TRP A 323 14.49 6.46 1.53
CA TRP A 323 15.02 5.89 0.30
C TRP A 323 15.35 6.96 -0.74
N ALA A 324 14.45 7.92 -0.98
CA ALA A 324 14.70 9.07 -1.85
C ALA A 324 15.90 9.90 -1.36
N GLY A 325 16.07 10.06 -0.05
CA GLY A 325 17.21 10.76 0.54
C GLY A 325 18.52 10.02 0.33
N MET A 326 18.50 8.70 0.46
CA MET A 326 19.66 7.85 0.17
C MET A 326 20.03 7.87 -1.33
N LEU A 327 19.04 7.89 -2.23
CA LEU A 327 19.27 8.07 -3.66
C LEU A 327 19.84 9.46 -3.97
N PHE A 328 19.28 10.50 -3.35
CA PHE A 328 19.74 11.88 -3.51
C PHE A 328 21.18 12.03 -3.02
N LYS A 329 21.55 11.40 -1.89
CA LYS A 329 22.93 11.32 -1.39
C LYS A 329 23.90 10.63 -2.36
N GLN A 330 23.45 9.56 -3.02
CA GLN A 330 24.26 8.82 -3.99
C GLN A 330 24.32 9.51 -5.36
N SER A 331 23.43 10.48 -5.60
CA SER A 331 23.39 11.25 -6.83
C SER A 331 24.45 12.35 -6.85
N ARG A 332 24.83 12.80 -8.06
CA ARG A 332 25.73 13.95 -8.26
C ARG A 332 25.03 15.30 -8.13
N LEU A 333 23.74 15.34 -7.76
CA LEU A 333 22.95 16.58 -7.72
C LEU A 333 23.50 17.58 -6.69
N VAL A 334 23.89 17.09 -5.50
CA VAL A 334 24.45 17.97 -4.47
C VAL A 334 25.80 18.53 -4.91
N ASP A 335 26.67 17.69 -5.48
CA ASP A 335 27.96 18.15 -6.01
C ASP A 335 27.79 19.15 -7.17
N LEU A 336 26.81 18.91 -8.05
CA LEU A 336 26.51 19.82 -9.15
C LEU A 336 25.98 21.17 -8.65
N PHE A 337 25.08 21.15 -7.66
CA PHE A 337 24.61 22.37 -6.99
C PHE A 337 25.77 23.13 -6.35
N MET A 338 26.67 22.44 -5.64
CA MET A 338 27.84 23.08 -5.04
C MET A 338 28.81 23.61 -6.10
N ASN A 339 28.98 22.94 -7.24
CA ASN A 339 29.81 23.43 -8.34
C ASN A 339 29.26 24.72 -8.98
N ILE A 340 27.95 24.95 -8.94
CA ILE A 340 27.34 26.22 -9.36
C ILE A 340 27.67 27.34 -8.36
N MET A 341 27.76 27.01 -7.07
CA MET A 341 27.97 27.97 -5.97
C MET A 341 29.45 28.33 -5.74
N ARG A 342 30.39 27.38 -5.93
CA ARG A 342 31.84 27.55 -5.70
C ARG A 342 32.48 28.76 -6.40
N PRO A 343 32.13 29.11 -7.65
CA PRO A 343 32.72 30.27 -8.35
C PRO A 343 32.46 31.60 -7.66
N TRP A 344 31.43 31.69 -6.81
CA TRP A 344 30.97 32.93 -6.21
C TRP A 344 31.77 33.33 -4.95
N LYS A 345 32.72 32.48 -4.49
CA LYS A 345 33.60 32.73 -3.33
C LYS A 345 32.86 33.31 -2.11
N LEU A 346 31.68 32.78 -1.82
CA LEU A 346 30.83 33.28 -0.73
C LEU A 346 31.48 33.06 0.64
N SER A 347 31.22 33.97 1.58
CA SER A 347 31.62 33.77 2.98
C SER A 347 30.91 32.52 3.57
N PRO A 348 31.51 31.84 4.56
CA PRO A 348 30.90 30.66 5.19
C PRO A 348 29.46 30.91 5.69
N GLU A 349 29.20 32.11 6.21
CA GLU A 349 27.91 32.54 6.72
C GLU A 349 26.87 32.65 5.59
N ALA A 350 27.21 33.34 4.50
CA ALA A 350 26.32 33.51 3.34
C ALA A 350 26.03 32.17 2.64
N LEU A 351 27.04 31.30 2.52
CA LEU A 351 26.88 29.96 1.97
C LEU A 351 25.92 29.13 2.83
N THR A 352 26.05 29.20 4.16
CA THR A 352 25.17 28.51 5.10
C THR A 352 23.72 28.98 4.96
N TYR A 353 23.49 30.30 4.85
CA TYR A 353 22.14 30.84 4.63
C TYR A 353 21.50 30.33 3.34
N ILE A 354 22.22 30.34 2.23
CA ILE A 354 21.69 29.88 0.93
C ILE A 354 21.37 28.39 0.97
N ILE A 355 22.25 27.60 1.58
CA ILE A 355 22.04 26.16 1.76
C ILE A 355 20.82 25.89 2.64
N LEU A 356 20.65 26.64 3.74
CA LEU A 356 19.50 26.51 4.64
C LEU A 356 18.19 26.88 3.92
N LEU A 357 18.20 27.91 3.07
CA LEU A 357 17.04 28.34 2.30
C LEU A 357 16.67 27.31 1.20
N ALA A 358 17.68 26.77 0.51
CA ALA A 358 17.53 25.70 -0.47
C ALA A 358 17.04 24.39 0.18
N ALA A 359 17.44 24.12 1.42
CA ALA A 359 16.92 23.01 2.24
C ALA A 359 15.47 23.25 2.68
N GLY A 360 15.17 24.48 3.09
CA GLY A 360 13.92 24.89 3.71
C GLY A 360 12.75 24.93 2.72
N LEU A 361 12.99 25.30 1.45
CA LEU A 361 11.94 25.42 0.44
C LEU A 361 11.23 24.07 0.15
N PRO A 362 11.93 22.99 -0.23
CA PRO A 362 11.30 21.68 -0.40
C PRO A 362 10.67 21.16 0.90
N THR A 363 11.30 21.48 2.04
CA THR A 363 10.80 21.13 3.37
C THR A 363 9.44 21.76 3.67
N ALA A 364 9.28 23.05 3.37
CA ALA A 364 8.06 23.81 3.65
C ALA A 364 6.86 23.33 2.83
N TYR A 365 7.08 22.90 1.59
CA TYR A 365 6.00 22.46 0.70
C TYR A 365 5.68 20.97 0.77
N ALA A 366 6.65 20.13 1.11
CA ALA A 366 6.49 18.67 1.03
C ALA A 366 6.69 17.94 2.38
N GLY A 367 7.14 18.61 3.44
CA GLY A 367 7.41 17.96 4.74
C GLY A 367 8.63 17.03 4.72
N VAL A 368 9.52 17.19 3.73
CA VAL A 368 10.63 16.27 3.39
C VAL A 368 11.97 16.74 3.98
N SER A 369 11.99 17.32 5.18
CA SER A 369 13.21 17.87 5.80
C SER A 369 14.30 16.82 6.04
N SER A 370 13.88 15.62 6.44
CA SER A 370 14.78 14.52 6.81
C SER A 370 15.65 14.05 5.64
N VAL A 371 15.11 14.05 4.43
CA VAL A 371 15.78 13.63 3.19
C VAL A 371 16.93 14.55 2.82
N PHE A 372 16.70 15.86 2.91
CA PHE A 372 17.74 16.84 2.61
C PHE A 372 18.88 16.75 3.63
N VAL A 373 18.56 16.68 4.93
CA VAL A 373 19.57 16.59 5.99
C VAL A 373 20.41 15.30 5.84
N ILE A 374 19.77 14.17 5.55
CA ILE A 374 20.46 12.89 5.33
C ILE A 374 21.40 12.95 4.11
N ALA A 375 21.00 13.63 3.04
CA ALA A 375 21.74 13.66 1.79
C ALA A 375 22.83 14.72 1.73
N ALA A 376 22.51 15.95 2.13
CA ALA A 376 23.39 17.09 1.99
C ALA A 376 24.18 17.39 3.28
N GLY A 377 23.72 16.94 4.46
CA GLY A 377 24.28 17.34 5.76
C GLY A 377 25.79 17.12 5.89
N ALA A 378 26.30 15.97 5.43
CA ALA A 378 27.73 15.70 5.45
C ALA A 378 28.53 16.58 4.48
N ILE A 379 27.99 16.84 3.29
CA ILE A 379 28.64 17.68 2.26
C ILE A 379 28.66 19.14 2.72
N ILE A 380 27.56 19.64 3.26
CA ILE A 380 27.45 20.99 3.84
C ILE A 380 28.45 21.14 4.98
N TYR A 381 28.50 20.17 5.90
CA TYR A 381 29.46 20.18 7.00
C TYR A 381 30.92 20.24 6.51
N HIS A 382 31.26 19.44 5.50
CA HIS A 382 32.60 19.45 4.93
C HIS A 382 32.93 20.74 4.19
N GLU A 383 31.98 21.35 3.48
CA GLU A 383 32.20 22.58 2.74
C GLU A 383 32.31 23.79 3.68
N VAL A 384 31.44 23.88 4.71
CA VAL A 384 31.57 24.92 5.75
C VAL A 384 32.93 24.84 6.44
N ARG A 385 33.40 23.62 6.74
CA ARG A 385 34.75 23.36 7.29
C ARG A 385 35.90 23.59 6.30
N ALA A 386 35.62 23.61 4.99
CA ALA A 386 36.65 23.87 3.99
C ALA A 386 36.85 25.38 3.76
N VAL A 387 35.81 26.19 4.01
CA VAL A 387 35.83 27.65 3.80
C VAL A 387 36.15 28.43 5.09
N GLY A 388 36.00 27.82 6.27
CA GLY A 388 36.46 28.33 7.57
C GLY A 388 37.18 27.27 8.38
#